data_AF-A0A0D1YZA7-F1
#
_entry.id   AF-A0A0D1YZA7-F1
#
_cell.length_a   1.000
_cell.length_b   1.000
_cell.length_c   1.000
_cell.angle_alpha   90.00
_cell.angle_beta   90.00
_cell.angle_gamma   90.00
#
_symmetry.space_group_name_H-M   'P 1'
#
loop_
_entity.id
_entity.type
_entity.pdbx_description
1 polymer ?
#
loop_
_entity_poly.entity_id
_entity_poly.type
_entity_poly.pdbx_seq_one_letter_code
_entity_poly.pdbx_strand_id
1 'polypeptide(L)'
;MATSILGRKMDFIYLIFFAIHIPVVILVDSYILWPPARIPAFMTNLRQFYIATYKDIFFINPPAWFHLYVRMEAVYHLPISAWAVYGLLTDAPLVPLHLLIYAVQTGVTTATCIAEALSWQGLSGSEKNALMGLYLPYLAVSIFMGIDMFMRLSSIIHASMRDREAKKLN
;
A
#
# COMPACT_ATOMS: atom_id res chain seq x y z
N MET A 1 15.35 -25.31 2.92
CA MET A 1 14.08 -25.21 2.17
C MET A 1 13.34 -24.01 2.71
N ALA A 2 12.82 -23.13 1.85
CA ALA A 2 12.02 -22.00 2.30
C ALA A 2 10.81 -22.50 3.10
N THR A 3 10.49 -21.83 4.20
CA THR A 3 9.33 -22.21 5.02
C THR A 3 8.07 -21.93 4.21
N SER A 4 7.16 -22.91 4.13
CA SER A 4 5.89 -22.76 3.41
C SER A 4 5.18 -21.47 3.82
N ILE A 5 4.61 -20.75 2.84
CA ILE A 5 3.89 -19.49 3.09
C ILE A 5 2.73 -19.67 4.08
N LEU A 6 2.11 -20.85 4.12
CA LEU A 6 1.05 -21.18 5.08
C LEU A 6 1.55 -21.23 6.53
N GLY A 7 2.85 -21.50 6.73
CA GLY A 7 3.51 -21.42 8.04
C GLY A 7 3.87 -20.00 8.45
N ARG A 8 4.04 -19.08 7.49
CA ARG A 8 4.36 -17.67 7.70
C ARG A 8 3.09 -16.82 7.67
N LYS A 9 2.28 -16.92 8.73
CA LYS A 9 0.94 -16.32 8.80
C LYS A 9 0.87 -14.83 8.41
N MET A 10 1.81 -14.01 8.89
CA MET A 10 1.86 -12.58 8.55
C MET A 10 2.19 -12.37 7.08
N ASP A 11 3.16 -13.10 6.56
CA ASP A 11 3.58 -13.02 5.16
C ASP A 11 2.45 -13.46 4.22
N PHE A 12 1.63 -14.43 4.64
CA PHE A 12 0.42 -14.83 3.91
C PHE A 12 -0.64 -13.73 3.87
N ILE A 13 -0.83 -12.98 4.97
CA ILE A 13 -1.74 -11.83 5.00
C ILE A 13 -1.22 -10.73 4.05
N TYR A 14 0.08 -10.44 4.08
CA TYR A 14 0.68 -9.46 3.17
C TYR A 14 0.59 -9.91 1.71
N LEU A 15 0.72 -11.21 1.44
CA LEU A 15 0.57 -11.77 0.09
C LEU A 15 -0.84 -11.51 -0.44
N ILE A 16 -1.87 -11.80 0.35
CA ILE A 16 -3.27 -11.53 -0.01
C ILE A 16 -3.47 -10.04 -0.24
N PHE A 17 -2.96 -9.20 0.66
CA PHE A 17 -3.05 -7.75 0.54
C PHE A 17 -2.46 -7.25 -0.78
N PHE A 18 -1.21 -7.61 -1.11
CA PHE A 18 -0.58 -7.18 -2.35
C PHE A 18 -1.24 -7.76 -3.60
N ALA A 19 -1.71 -9.00 -3.55
CA ALA A 19 -2.43 -9.62 -4.65
C ALA A 19 -3.75 -8.89 -4.97
N ILE A 20 -4.46 -8.41 -3.95
CA ILE A 20 -5.67 -7.58 -4.10
C ILE A 20 -5.32 -6.14 -4.49
N HIS A 21 -4.23 -5.60 -3.96
CA HIS A 21 -3.85 -4.20 -4.18
C HIS A 21 -3.43 -3.94 -5.63
N ILE A 22 -2.77 -4.89 -6.30
CA ILE A 22 -2.37 -4.76 -7.71
C ILE A 22 -3.54 -4.36 -8.64
N PRO A 23 -4.66 -5.12 -8.71
CA PRO A 23 -5.79 -4.72 -9.54
C PRO A 23 -6.46 -3.44 -9.05
N VAL A 24 -6.44 -3.13 -7.74
CA VAL A 24 -6.99 -1.87 -7.22
C VAL A 24 -6.22 -0.67 -7.77
N VAL A 25 -4.88 -0.69 -7.69
CA VAL A 25 -4.04 0.41 -8.22
C VAL A 25 -4.25 0.58 -9.72
N ILE A 26 -4.33 -0.51 -10.47
CA ILE A 26 -4.51 -0.46 -11.92
C ILE A 26 -5.91 0.06 -12.30
N LEU A 27 -6.96 -0.42 -11.64
CA LEU A 27 -8.34 -0.18 -12.09
C LEU A 27 -8.99 1.03 -11.43
N VAL A 28 -8.58 1.39 -10.22
CA VAL A 28 -9.19 2.46 -9.41
C VAL A 28 -8.25 3.66 -9.34
N ASP A 29 -7.07 3.49 -8.73
CA ASP A 29 -6.22 4.62 -8.37
C ASP A 29 -5.59 5.29 -9.60
N SER A 30 -5.10 4.46 -10.54
CA SER A 30 -4.42 4.96 -11.73
C SER A 30 -5.35 5.63 -12.74
N TYR A 31 -6.68 5.62 -12.56
CA TYR A 31 -7.66 6.13 -13.55
C TYR A 31 -7.28 7.52 -14.09
N ILE A 32 -6.82 8.42 -13.23
CA ILE A 32 -6.44 9.79 -13.62
C ILE A 32 -5.18 9.88 -14.47
N LEU A 33 -4.36 8.83 -14.50
CA LEU A 33 -3.16 8.73 -15.32
C LEU A 33 -3.45 8.21 -16.73
N TRP A 34 -4.64 7.65 -16.96
CA TRP A 34 -4.99 7.10 -18.27
C TRP A 34 -5.25 8.22 -19.28
N PRO A 35 -4.73 8.10 -20.52
CA PRO A 35 -5.14 8.97 -21.61
C PRO A 35 -6.65 8.82 -21.84
N PRO A 36 -7.43 9.91 -21.95
CA PRO A 36 -8.90 9.82 -22.08
C PRO A 36 -9.38 8.89 -23.20
N ALA A 37 -8.66 8.85 -24.33
CA ALA A 37 -8.98 8.00 -25.48
C ALA A 37 -8.75 6.49 -25.25
N ARG A 38 -8.10 6.10 -24.15
CA ARG A 38 -7.71 4.70 -23.86
C ARG A 38 -8.35 4.16 -22.59
N ILE A 39 -9.21 4.93 -21.92
CA ILE A 39 -9.90 4.48 -20.72
C ILE A 39 -10.97 3.45 -21.12
N PRO A 40 -10.88 2.20 -20.64
CA PRO A 40 -11.93 1.21 -20.86
C PRO A 40 -13.25 1.65 -20.21
N ALA A 41 -14.37 1.41 -20.89
CA ALA A 41 -15.70 1.81 -20.40
C ALA A 41 -16.04 1.24 -19.01
N PHE A 42 -15.61 0.00 -18.72
CA PHE A 42 -15.85 -0.61 -17.41
C PHE A 42 -15.13 0.14 -16.27
N MET A 43 -13.95 0.71 -16.52
CA MET A 43 -13.23 1.52 -15.52
C MET A 43 -13.97 2.82 -15.24
N THR A 44 -14.56 3.45 -16.26
CA THR A 44 -15.40 4.63 -16.07
C THR A 44 -16.65 4.31 -15.26
N ASN A 45 -17.30 3.18 -15.55
CA ASN A 45 -18.47 2.73 -14.77
C ASN A 45 -18.09 2.45 -13.31
N LEU A 46 -16.95 1.79 -13.07
CA LEU A 46 -16.43 1.53 -11.73
C LEU A 46 -16.15 2.85 -10.98
N ARG A 47 -15.52 3.82 -11.64
CA ARG A 47 -15.25 5.14 -11.07
C ARG A 47 -16.56 5.88 -10.72
N GLN A 48 -17.55 5.85 -11.60
CA GLN A 48 -18.84 6.48 -11.35
C GLN A 48 -19.57 5.84 -10.16
N PHE A 49 -19.57 4.51 -10.09
CA PHE A 49 -20.09 3.77 -8.92
C PHE A 49 -19.38 4.17 -7.64
N TYR A 50 -18.04 4.23 -7.68
CA TYR A 50 -17.22 4.62 -6.53
C TYR A 50 -17.54 6.05 -6.06
N ILE A 51 -17.57 7.02 -6.97
CA ILE A 51 -17.91 8.41 -6.67
C ILE A 51 -19.33 8.52 -6.08
N ALA A 52 -20.30 7.81 -6.66
CA ALA A 52 -21.68 7.84 -6.17
C ALA A 52 -21.82 7.25 -4.76
N THR A 53 -21.00 6.24 -4.43
CA THR A 53 -21.04 5.53 -3.15
C THR A 53 -20.28 6.28 -2.05
N TYR A 54 -19.07 6.75 -2.35
CA TYR A 54 -18.14 7.25 -1.35
C TYR A 54 -17.98 8.78 -1.35
N LYS A 55 -18.43 9.46 -2.41
CA LYS A 55 -18.30 10.92 -2.59
C LYS A 55 -16.86 11.42 -2.36
N ASP A 56 -15.89 10.58 -2.70
CA ASP A 56 -14.48 10.89 -2.50
C ASP A 56 -14.07 12.05 -3.41
N ILE A 57 -13.77 13.20 -2.80
CA ILE A 57 -13.43 14.43 -3.52
C ILE A 57 -12.12 14.26 -4.30
N PHE A 58 -11.20 13.39 -3.88
CA PHE A 58 -9.98 13.10 -4.66
C PHE A 58 -10.30 12.53 -6.04
N PHE A 59 -11.41 11.81 -6.18
CA PHE A 59 -11.85 11.24 -7.45
C PHE A 59 -12.83 12.13 -8.21
N ILE A 60 -13.24 13.27 -7.64
CA ILE A 60 -14.12 14.26 -8.27
C ILE A 60 -13.33 15.49 -8.72
N ASN A 61 -12.56 16.09 -7.81
CA ASN A 61 -11.77 17.29 -8.02
C ASN A 61 -10.43 17.20 -7.25
N PRO A 62 -9.46 16.40 -7.75
CA PRO A 62 -8.22 16.14 -7.05
C PRO A 62 -7.35 17.40 -6.93
N PRO A 63 -6.75 17.67 -5.75
CA PRO A 63 -5.72 18.67 -5.61
C PRO A 63 -4.43 18.23 -6.31
N ALA A 64 -3.55 19.19 -6.65
CA ALA A 64 -2.31 18.92 -7.37
C ALA A 64 -1.39 17.89 -6.68
N TRP A 65 -1.34 17.91 -5.34
CA TRP A 65 -0.52 16.96 -4.58
C TRP A 65 -1.04 15.52 -4.69
N PHE A 66 -2.35 15.31 -4.89
CA PHE A 66 -2.93 13.97 -5.02
C PHE A 66 -2.44 13.28 -6.30
N HIS A 67 -2.25 14.05 -7.37
CA HIS A 67 -1.63 13.53 -8.60
C HIS A 67 -0.21 13.01 -8.38
N LEU A 68 0.56 13.62 -7.46
CA LEU A 68 1.88 13.12 -7.11
C LEU A 68 1.77 11.76 -6.42
N TYR A 69 0.83 11.58 -5.50
CA TYR A 69 0.62 10.31 -4.81
C TYR A 69 0.17 9.20 -5.76
N VAL A 70 -0.77 9.48 -6.66
CA VAL A 70 -1.18 8.49 -7.68
C VAL A 70 -0.01 8.11 -8.60
N ARG A 71 0.86 9.06 -8.94
CA ARG A 71 2.10 8.74 -9.68
C ARG A 71 3.04 7.88 -8.85
N MET A 72 3.23 8.18 -7.57
CA MET A 72 4.01 7.34 -6.65
C MET A 72 3.46 5.92 -6.57
N GLU A 73 2.13 5.76 -6.54
CA GLU A 73 1.49 4.44 -6.59
C GLU A 73 1.81 3.71 -7.89
N ALA A 74 1.67 4.37 -9.03
CA ALA A 74 1.95 3.76 -10.33
C ALA A 74 3.43 3.39 -10.53
N VAL A 75 4.37 4.26 -10.12
CA VAL A 75 5.81 4.06 -10.39
C VAL A 75 6.51 3.23 -9.32
N TYR A 76 5.99 3.20 -8.08
CA TYR A 76 6.62 2.50 -6.96
C TYR A 76 5.70 1.43 -6.37
N HIS A 77 4.47 1.75 -5.96
CA HIS A 77 3.60 0.77 -5.29
C HIS A 77 3.25 -0.40 -6.20
N LEU A 78 2.92 -0.15 -7.46
CA LEU A 78 2.52 -1.21 -8.37
C LEU A 78 3.67 -2.18 -8.67
N PRO A 79 4.88 -1.73 -9.08
CA PRO A 79 6.02 -2.63 -9.26
C PRO A 79 6.39 -3.36 -7.98
N ILE A 80 6.40 -2.68 -6.82
CA ILE A 80 6.80 -3.33 -5.58
C ILE A 80 5.75 -4.30 -5.07
N SER A 81 4.46 -4.07 -5.34
CA SER A 81 3.39 -5.02 -5.01
C SER A 81 3.53 -6.31 -5.83
N ALA A 82 3.82 -6.19 -7.13
CA ALA A 82 4.08 -7.35 -7.99
C ALA A 82 5.33 -8.11 -7.53
N TRP A 83 6.41 -7.41 -7.19
CA TRP A 83 7.60 -8.02 -6.61
C TRP A 83 7.33 -8.65 -5.24
N ALA A 84 6.53 -8.02 -4.38
CA ALA A 84 6.21 -8.51 -3.05
C ALA A 84 5.46 -9.83 -3.10
N VAL A 85 4.55 -10.01 -4.06
CA VAL A 85 3.90 -11.32 -4.30
C VAL A 85 4.94 -12.42 -4.53
N TYR A 86 5.89 -12.17 -5.44
CA TYR A 86 7.00 -13.09 -5.69
C TYR A 86 7.88 -13.30 -4.45
N GLY A 87 8.35 -12.20 -3.84
CA GLY A 87 9.27 -12.23 -2.71
C GLY A 87 8.70 -12.91 -1.48
N LEU A 88 7.41 -12.71 -1.20
CA LEU A 88 6.71 -13.40 -0.13
C LEU A 88 6.58 -14.90 -0.43
N LEU A 89 6.22 -15.30 -1.66
CA LEU A 89 6.14 -16.72 -2.03
C LEU A 89 7.49 -17.44 -1.94
N THR A 90 8.58 -16.78 -2.32
CA THR A 90 9.93 -17.37 -2.33
C THR A 90 10.72 -17.14 -1.03
N ASP A 91 10.14 -16.47 -0.03
CA ASP A 91 10.84 -16.09 1.21
C ASP A 91 12.13 -15.29 0.93
N ALA A 92 12.03 -14.29 0.05
CA ALA A 92 13.19 -13.53 -0.40
C ALA A 92 13.76 -12.66 0.74
N PRO A 93 15.10 -12.60 0.90
CA PRO A 93 15.73 -11.92 2.05
C PRO A 93 15.51 -10.40 2.08
N LEU A 94 15.15 -9.80 0.93
CA LEU A 94 14.89 -8.36 0.81
C LEU A 94 13.44 -7.97 1.14
N VAL A 95 12.56 -8.93 1.47
CA VAL A 95 11.16 -8.64 1.81
C VAL A 95 11.05 -7.60 2.94
N PRO A 96 11.80 -7.71 4.07
CA PRO A 96 11.74 -6.70 5.12
C PRO A 96 12.09 -5.29 4.65
N LEU A 97 13.08 -5.15 3.77
CA LEU A 97 13.50 -3.84 3.28
C LEU A 97 12.42 -3.18 2.42
N HIS A 98 11.93 -3.90 1.41
CA HIS A 98 10.99 -3.35 0.44
C HIS A 98 9.60 -3.10 1.04
N LEU A 99 9.10 -4.02 1.86
CA LEU A 99 7.80 -3.84 2.53
C LEU A 99 7.87 -2.72 3.57
N LEU A 100 9.01 -2.47 4.22
CA LEU A 100 9.17 -1.32 5.13
C LEU A 100 9.03 0.00 4.37
N ILE A 101 9.73 0.16 3.24
CA ILE A 101 9.64 1.40 2.43
C ILE A 101 8.21 1.59 1.92
N TYR A 102 7.60 0.52 1.40
CA TYR A 102 6.20 0.54 0.97
C TYR A 102 5.25 0.96 2.10
N ALA A 103 5.39 0.35 3.28
CA ALA A 103 4.54 0.60 4.43
C ALA A 103 4.65 2.05 4.93
N VAL A 104 5.86 2.60 5.01
CA VAL A 104 6.08 4.00 5.42
C VAL A 104 5.45 4.95 4.42
N GLN A 105 5.71 4.76 3.12
CA GLN A 105 5.16 5.63 2.07
C GLN A 105 3.63 5.57 2.06
N THR A 106 3.06 4.35 2.02
CA THR A 106 1.59 4.14 2.05
C THR A 106 0.98 4.72 3.32
N GLY A 107 1.63 4.55 4.47
CA GLY A 107 1.16 5.11 5.73
C GLY A 107 1.06 6.63 5.68
N VAL A 108 2.09 7.31 5.18
CA VAL A 108 2.11 8.78 5.06
C VAL A 108 1.06 9.28 4.04
N THR A 109 1.02 8.69 2.84
CA THR A 109 0.06 9.13 1.81
C THR A 109 -1.38 8.89 2.25
N THR A 110 -1.67 7.72 2.81
CA THR A 110 -3.02 7.37 3.31
C THR A 110 -3.42 8.25 4.50
N ALA A 111 -2.51 8.49 5.46
CA ALA A 111 -2.78 9.39 6.59
C ALA A 111 -3.05 10.83 6.12
N THR A 112 -2.32 11.30 5.11
CA THR A 112 -2.58 12.61 4.48
C THR A 112 -3.98 12.66 3.87
N CYS A 113 -4.37 11.63 3.10
CA CYS A 113 -5.70 11.54 2.51
C CYS A 113 -6.81 11.51 3.57
N ILE A 114 -6.64 10.76 4.66
CA ILE A 114 -7.59 10.71 5.78
C ILE A 114 -7.72 12.10 6.42
N ALA A 115 -6.60 12.75 6.73
CA ALA A 115 -6.62 14.07 7.37
C ALA A 115 -7.37 15.11 6.52
N GLU A 116 -7.11 15.13 5.21
CA GLU A 116 -7.82 16.02 4.30
C GLU A 116 -9.30 15.63 4.13
N ALA A 117 -9.62 14.35 3.99
CA ALA A 117 -11.00 13.86 3.89
C ALA A 117 -11.85 14.22 5.13
N LEU A 118 -11.27 14.16 6.32
CA LEU A 118 -11.94 14.58 7.55
C LEU A 118 -12.20 16.10 7.59
N SER A 119 -11.33 16.90 6.96
CA SER A 119 -11.45 18.36 6.88
C SER A 119 -12.54 18.86 5.92
N TRP A 120 -12.96 18.02 4.96
CA TRP A 120 -13.94 18.40 3.94
C TRP A 120 -15.27 18.83 4.55
N GLN A 121 -15.83 19.89 3.97
CA GLN A 121 -17.17 20.39 4.28
C GLN A 121 -18.16 19.84 3.26
N GLY A 122 -19.42 19.64 3.66
CA GLY A 122 -20.49 19.20 2.77
C GLY A 122 -20.71 17.68 2.67
N LEU A 123 -19.87 16.87 3.31
CA LEU A 123 -20.16 15.45 3.55
C LEU A 123 -20.82 15.27 4.93
N SER A 124 -21.88 14.47 4.97
CA SER A 124 -22.51 14.02 6.22
C SER A 124 -21.59 13.08 7.00
N GLY A 125 -21.88 12.90 8.31
CA GLY A 125 -21.08 12.01 9.16
C GLY A 125 -21.09 10.55 8.69
N SER A 126 -22.19 10.06 8.14
CA SER A 126 -22.28 8.69 7.60
C SER A 126 -21.46 8.53 6.33
N GLU A 127 -21.44 9.53 5.44
CA GLU A 127 -20.62 9.52 4.23
C GLU A 127 -19.13 9.54 4.57
N LYS A 128 -18.71 10.36 5.55
CA LYS A 128 -17.35 10.34 6.07
C LYS A 128 -17.00 8.98 6.66
N ASN A 129 -17.88 8.37 7.44
CA ASN A 129 -17.65 7.05 8.02
C ASN A 129 -17.51 5.95 6.95
N ALA A 130 -18.34 5.99 5.90
CA ALA A 130 -18.25 5.06 4.78
C ALA A 130 -16.90 5.20 4.06
N LEU A 131 -16.44 6.44 3.83
CA LEU A 131 -15.13 6.72 3.26
C LEU A 131 -14.00 6.24 4.16
N MET A 132 -14.05 6.52 5.46
CA MET A 132 -13.06 6.05 6.43
C MET A 132 -13.01 4.53 6.53
N GLY A 133 -14.14 3.85 6.31
CA GLY A 133 -14.20 2.39 6.18
C GLY A 133 -13.33 1.83 5.06
N LEU A 134 -13.03 2.62 4.02
CA LEU A 134 -12.07 2.26 2.98
C LEU A 134 -10.63 2.58 3.40
N TYR A 135 -10.36 3.81 3.86
CA TYR A 135 -8.99 4.28 4.10
C TYR A 135 -8.34 3.69 5.37
N LEU A 136 -9.09 3.54 6.46
CA LEU A 136 -8.54 3.07 7.74
C LEU A 136 -7.93 1.67 7.67
N PRO A 137 -8.54 0.68 6.98
CA PRO A 137 -7.89 -0.61 6.76
C PRO A 137 -6.53 -0.52 6.08
N TYR A 138 -6.37 0.31 5.04
CA TYR A 138 -5.08 0.51 4.36
C TYR A 138 -4.04 1.13 5.30
N LEU A 139 -4.45 2.13 6.08
CA LEU A 139 -3.56 2.75 7.06
C LEU A 139 -3.14 1.74 8.14
N ALA A 140 -4.09 0.96 8.66
CA ALA A 140 -3.81 -0.05 9.67
C ALA A 140 -2.81 -1.09 9.15
N VAL A 141 -3.07 -1.68 7.98
CA VAL A 141 -2.15 -2.65 7.35
C VAL A 141 -0.76 -2.04 7.16
N SER A 142 -0.68 -0.78 6.71
CA SER A 142 0.60 -0.09 6.52
C SER A 142 1.37 0.08 7.83
N ILE A 143 0.71 0.50 8.92
CA ILE A 143 1.36 0.65 10.22
C ILE A 143 1.85 -0.72 10.74
N PHE A 144 0.99 -1.73 10.71
CA PHE A 144 1.36 -3.08 11.18
C PHE A 144 2.51 -3.67 10.36
N MET A 145 2.45 -3.57 9.03
CA MET A 145 3.51 -4.02 8.14
C MET A 145 4.81 -3.25 8.41
N GLY A 146 4.75 -1.93 8.58
CA GLY A 146 5.93 -1.11 8.89
C GLY A 146 6.63 -1.56 10.18
N ILE A 147 5.86 -1.80 11.25
CA ILE A 147 6.42 -2.29 12.53
C ILE A 147 7.03 -3.69 12.35
N ASP A 148 6.31 -4.63 11.73
CA ASP A 148 6.81 -6.00 11.51
C ASP A 148 8.13 -5.99 10.72
N MET A 149 8.15 -5.28 9.59
CA MET A 149 9.33 -5.22 8.73
C MET A 149 10.51 -4.50 9.40
N PHE A 150 10.25 -3.44 10.18
CA PHE A 150 11.28 -2.76 10.97
C PHE A 150 11.91 -3.70 12.00
N MET A 151 11.11 -4.48 12.73
CA MET A 151 11.62 -5.43 13.72
C MET A 151 12.44 -6.54 13.06
N ARG A 152 11.96 -7.11 11.95
CA ARG A 152 12.68 -8.15 11.20
C ARG A 152 14.01 -7.63 10.67
N LEU A 153 14.01 -6.45 10.04
CA LEU A 153 15.22 -5.83 9.50
C LEU A 153 16.23 -5.50 10.61
N SER A 154 15.76 -4.99 11.75
CA SER A 154 16.61 -4.72 12.91
C SER A 154 17.26 -5.99 13.43
N SER A 155 16.51 -7.09 13.54
CA SER A 155 17.05 -8.39 13.95
C SER A 155 18.15 -8.90 13.02
N ILE A 156 17.95 -8.76 11.71
CA ILE A 156 18.94 -9.13 10.68
C ILE A 156 20.22 -8.29 10.82
N ILE A 157 20.09 -6.98 11.01
CA ILE A 157 21.22 -6.07 11.17
C ILE A 157 22.01 -6.43 12.44
N HIS A 158 21.34 -6.61 13.58
CA HIS A 158 21.99 -6.99 14.83
C HIS A 158 22.70 -8.34 14.73
N ALA A 159 22.09 -9.34 14.07
CA ALA A 159 22.74 -10.62 13.83
C ALA A 159 24.02 -10.45 12.97
N SER A 160 23.93 -9.69 11.88
CA SER A 160 25.09 -9.42 11.04
C SER A 160 26.21 -8.68 11.77
N MET A 161 25.89 -7.79 12.72
CA MET A 161 26.89 -7.09 13.52
C MET A 161 27.63 -8.05 14.45
N ARG A 162 26.90 -8.91 15.18
CA ARG A 162 27.50 -9.93 16.06
C ARG A 162 28.42 -10.89 15.30
N ASP A 163 28.00 -11.34 14.12
CA ASP A 163 28.82 -12.22 13.28
C ASP A 163 30.11 -11.54 12.80
N ARG A 164 30.07 -10.23 12.51
CA ARG A 164 31.25 -9.45 12.14
C ARG A 164 32.21 -9.29 13.31
N GLU A 165 31.71 -9.08 14.52
CA GLU A 165 32.53 -8.98 15.74
C GLU A 165 33.21 -10.31 16.07
N ALA A 166 32.47 -11.42 16.01
CA ALA A 166 33.03 -12.76 16.24
C ALA A 166 34.15 -13.10 15.24
N LYS A 167 34.04 -12.66 13.98
CA LYS A 167 35.09 -12.84 12.96
C LYS A 167 36.33 -11.97 13.17
N LYS A 168 36.26 -10.89 13.94
CA LYS A 168 37.42 -10.05 14.27
C LYS A 168 38.25 -10.61 15.43
N LEU A 169 37.65 -11.47 16.25
CA LEU A 169 38.27 -12.06 17.44
C LEU A 169 38.98 -13.40 17.14
N ASN A 170 38.78 -13.96 15.95
CA ASN A 170 39.45 -15.16 15.44
C ASN A 170 40.47 -14.78 14.38
#